data_AF-A0A3E1Y3C5-F1
#
_entry.id   AF-A0A3E1Y3C5-F1
#
_cell.length_a   1.000
_cell.length_b   1.000
_cell.length_c   1.000
_cell.angle_alpha   90.00
_cell.angle_beta   90.00
_cell.angle_gamma   90.00
#
_symmetry.space_group_name_H-M   'P 1'
#
loop_
_entity.id
_entity.type
_entity.pdbx_description
1 polymer ?
#
loop_
_entity_poly.entity_id
_entity_poly.type
_entity_poly.pdbx_seq_one_letter_code
_entity_poly.pdbx_strand_id
1 'polypeptide(L)' 'MEPFQIIIKGQEYTITPYLKDGIIVYKAQVGEHEVSFEKNNEGKLSASHDHIPNEFLSELAQKIESYFF' A
#
# COMPACT_ATOMS: atom_id res chain seq x y z
N MET A 1 -1.78 -4.76 14.16
CA MET A 1 -2.46 -5.33 12.98
C MET A 1 -1.48 -6.30 12.33
N GLU A 2 -1.92 -7.47 11.91
CA GLU A 2 -1.02 -8.48 11.33
C GLU A 2 -0.69 -8.13 9.87
N PRO A 3 0.54 -8.37 9.41
CA PRO A 3 0.89 -8.22 8.01
C PRO A 3 0.12 -9.24 7.16
N PHE A 4 -0.15 -8.87 5.91
CA PHE A 4 -0.83 -9.73 4.94
C PHE A 4 -0.15 -9.67 3.58
N GLN A 5 -0.39 -10.68 2.76
CA GLN A 5 0.22 -10.82 1.44
C GLN A 5 -0.79 -10.49 0.34
N ILE A 6 -0.34 -9.75 -0.66
CA ILE A 6 -1.12 -9.49 -1.87
C ILE A 6 -0.30 -9.84 -3.11
N ILE A 7 -0.98 -10.37 -4.12
CA ILE A 7 -0.36 -10.78 -5.38
C ILE A 7 -0.80 -9.81 -6.48
N ILE A 8 0.18 -9.22 -7.18
CA ILE A 8 -0.03 -8.37 -8.35
C ILE A 8 0.86 -8.88 -9.47
N LYS A 9 0.26 -9.19 -10.62
CA LYS A 9 0.95 -9.68 -11.83
C LYS A 9 1.88 -10.88 -11.54
N GLY A 10 1.48 -11.75 -10.62
CA GLY A 10 2.25 -12.94 -10.22
C GLY A 10 3.38 -12.68 -9.22
N GLN A 11 3.60 -11.43 -8.80
CA GLN A 11 4.54 -11.07 -7.75
C GLN A 11 3.81 -10.89 -6.41
N GLU A 12 4.37 -11.47 -5.34
CA GLU A 12 3.85 -11.33 -3.98
C GLU A 12 4.48 -10.12 -3.28
N TYR A 13 3.65 -9.37 -2.55
CA TYR A 13 4.03 -8.21 -1.75
C TYR A 13 3.51 -8.38 -0.33
N THR A 14 4.36 -8.11 0.65
CA THR A 14 3.97 -8.08 2.06
C THR A 14 3.55 -6.67 2.45
N ILE A 15 2.35 -6.55 3.01
CA ILE A 15 1.76 -5.30 3.47
C ILE A 15 1.70 -5.32 4.98
N THR A 16 2.33 -4.34 5.62
CA THR A 16 2.37 -4.20 7.07
C THR A 16 1.56 -2.98 7.50
N PRO A 17 0.34 -3.18 8.00
CA PRO A 17 -0.46 -2.10 8.57
C PRO A 17 0.08 -1.64 9.94
N TYR A 18 0.19 -0.34 10.14
CA TYR A 18 0.59 0.27 11.42
C TYR A 18 -0.17 1.57 11.68
N LEU A 19 -0.21 1.98 12.96
CA LEU A 19 -0.80 3.26 13.35
C LEU A 19 0.30 4.32 13.38
N LYS A 20 0.06 5.44 12.71
CA LYS A 20 0.90 6.64 12.71
C LYS A 20 0.00 7.83 13.03
N ASP A 21 0.23 8.46 14.18
CA ASP A 21 -0.56 9.62 14.63
C ASP A 21 -2.09 9.38 14.65
N GLY A 22 -2.51 8.15 14.96
CA GLY A 22 -3.92 7.75 14.99
C GLY A 22 -4.52 7.40 13.61
N ILE A 23 -3.74 7.50 12.53
CA ILE A 23 -4.12 7.11 11.18
C ILE A 23 -3.52 5.75 10.85
N ILE A 24 -4.29 4.88 10.19
CA ILE A 24 -3.79 3.60 9.69
C ILE A 24 -2.99 3.86 8.40
N VAL A 25 -1.74 3.43 8.40
CA VAL A 25 -0.83 3.46 7.26
C VAL A 25 -0.47 2.03 6.87
N TYR A 26 -0.39 1.76 5.58
CA TYR A 26 -0.02 0.44 5.06
C TYR A 26 1.36 0.54 4.42
N LYS A 27 2.35 -0.14 5.00
CA LYS A 27 3.71 -0.18 4.46
C LYS A 27 3.86 -1.37 3.52
N ALA A 28 4.41 -1.15 2.33
CA ALA A 28 4.73 -2.19 1.37
C ALA A 28 6.21 -2.12 0.98
N GLN A 29 6.85 -3.28 0.84
CA GLN A 29 8.19 -3.39 0.25
C GLN A 29 8.07 -3.67 -1.25
N VAL A 30 8.56 -2.75 -2.09
CA VAL A 30 8.54 -2.86 -3.55
C VAL A 30 9.98 -2.86 -4.05
N GLY A 31 10.54 -4.06 -4.26
CA GLY A 31 11.97 -4.22 -4.52
C GLY A 31 12.79 -3.72 -3.33
N GLU A 32 13.70 -2.78 -3.56
CA GLU A 32 14.53 -2.15 -2.52
C GLU A 32 13.85 -0.93 -1.87
N HIS A 33 12.67 -0.54 -2.35
CA HIS A 33 11.97 0.66 -1.90
C HIS A 33 10.86 0.34 -0.90
N GLU A 34 10.76 1.17 0.12
CA GLU A 34 9.68 1.14 1.10
C GLU A 34 8.63 2.19 0.73
N VAL A 35 7.38 1.76 0.61
CA VAL A 35 6.26 2.62 0.23
C VAL A 35 5.23 2.65 1.34
N SER A 36 4.82 3.85 1.75
CA SER A 36 3.73 4.04 2.72
C SER A 36 2.47 4.50 2.00
N PHE A 37 1.39 3.77 2.21
CA PHE A 37 0.06 4.04 1.69
C PHE A 37 -0.82 4.63 2.79
N GLU A 38 -1.37 5.81 2.53
CA GLU A 38 -2.20 6.55 3.47
C GLU A 38 -3.53 6.91 2.79
N LYS A 39 -4.61 6.99 3.58
CA LYS A 39 -5.89 7.48 3.07
C LYS A 39 -5.81 8.99 2.85
N ASN A 40 -6.19 9.44 1.67
CA ASN A 40 -6.31 10.84 1.34
C ASN A 40 -7.59 11.46 1.94
N ASN A 41 -7.82 12.75 1.70
CA ASN A 41 -9.01 13.48 2.19
C ASN A 41 -10.34 12.95 1.62
N GLU A 42 -10.31 12.18 0.53
CA GLU A 42 -11.48 11.51 -0.06
C GLU A 42 -11.68 10.09 0.50
N GLY A 43 -10.84 9.68 1.45
CA GLY A 43 -10.86 8.35 2.06
C GLY A 43 -10.22 7.25 1.22
N LYS A 44 -9.62 7.59 0.07
CA LYS A 44 -8.97 6.65 -0.85
C LYS A 44 -7.52 6.44 -0.49
N LEU A 45 -7.08 5.20 -0.54
CA LEU A 45 -5.68 4.86 -0.31
C LEU A 45 -4.79 5.32 -1.47
N SER A 46 -3.65 5.95 -1.16
CA SER A 46 -2.69 6.41 -2.16
C SER A 46 -1.28 6.46 -1.61
N ALA A 47 -0.29 6.43 -2.51
CA ALA A 47 1.12 6.65 -2.22
C ALA A 47 1.80 7.33 -3.40
N SER A 48 2.92 7.99 -3.16
CA SER A 48 3.79 8.55 -4.20
C SER A 48 5.24 8.22 -3.87
N HIS A 49 6.03 7.88 -4.90
CA HIS A 49 7.43 7.52 -4.75
C HIS A 49 8.19 7.84 -6.03
N ASP A 50 9.37 8.46 -5.93
CA ASP A 50 10.11 8.98 -7.10
C ASP A 50 10.57 7.90 -8.08
N HIS A 51 10.84 6.70 -7.58
CA HIS A 51 11.38 5.58 -8.38
C HIS A 51 10.34 4.54 -8.79
N ILE A 52 9.09 4.64 -8.33
CA ILE A 52 8.06 3.63 -8.60
C ILE A 52 6.96 4.27 -9.44
N PRO A 53 6.56 3.66 -10.58
CA PRO A 53 5.49 4.19 -11.41
C PRO A 53 4.18 4.41 -10.62
N ASN A 54 3.60 5.61 -10.73
CA ASN A 54 2.34 5.94 -10.06
C ASN A 54 1.17 5.01 -10.45
N GLU A 55 1.18 4.47 -11.67
CA GLU A 55 0.20 3.47 -12.12
C GLU A 55 0.28 2.18 -11.28
N PHE A 56 1.50 1.69 -11.02
CA PHE A 56 1.71 0.52 -10.17
C PHE A 56 1.31 0.80 -8.72
N LEU A 57 1.67 1.98 -8.17
CA LEU A 57 1.26 2.38 -6.83
C LEU A 57 -0.27 2.46 -6.72
N SER A 58 -0.95 2.96 -7.75
CA SER A 58 -2.42 3.03 -7.78
C SER A 58 -3.04 1.62 -7.83
N GLU A 59 -2.48 0.71 -8.61
CA GLU A 59 -2.92 -0.70 -8.65
C GLU A 59 -2.71 -1.39 -7.28
N LEU A 60 -1.56 -1.15 -6.64
CA LEU A 60 -1.23 -1.68 -5.32
C LEU A 60 -2.19 -1.13 -4.25
N ALA A 61 -2.50 0.17 -4.29
CA ALA A 61 -3.45 0.80 -3.39
C ALA A 61 -4.86 0.19 -3.52
N GLN A 62 -5.36 0.04 -4.75
CA GLN A 62 -6.67 -0.58 -5.01
C GLN A 62 -6.74 -2.02 -4.50
N LYS A 63 -5.64 -2.78 -4.65
CA LYS A 63 -5.57 -4.16 -4.17
C LYS A 63 -5.55 -4.27 -2.66
N ILE A 64 -4.87 -3.34 -1.98
CA ILE A 64 -4.91 -3.21 -0.53
C ILE A 64 -6.34 -2.91 -0.08
N GLU A 65 -7.03 -1.96 -0.72
CA GLU A 65 -8.42 -1.63 -0.40
C GLU A 65 -9.37 -2.82 -0.58
N SER A 66 -9.24 -3.58 -1.68
CA SER A 66 -10.10 -4.76 -1.93
C SER A 66 -9.91 -5.91 -0.95
N TYR A 67 -8.88 -5.86 -0.09
CA TYR A 67 -8.67 -6.89 0.94
C TYR A 67 -9.54 -6.65 2.17
N PHE A 68 -10.03 -5.42 2.36
CA PHE A 68 -10.81 -5.00 3.53
C PHE A 68 -12.26 -4.64 3.22
N PHE A 69 -12.66 -4.61 1.95
CA PHE A 69 -14.01 -4.31 1.45
C PHE A 69 -14.49 -5.41 0.51
#